data_AF-A0A952W5U2-F1
#
_entry.id   AF-A0A952W5U2-F1
#
_cell.length_a   1.000
_cell.length_b   1.000
_cell.length_c   1.000
_cell.angle_alpha   90.00
_cell.angle_beta   90.00
_cell.angle_gamma   90.00
#
_symmetry.space_group_name_H-M   'P 1'
#
loop_
_entity.id
_entity.type
_entity.pdbx_description
1 polymer ?
#
loop_
_entity_poly.entity_id
_entity_poly.type
_entity_poly.pdbx_seq_one_letter_code
_entity_poly.pdbx_strand_id
1 'polypeptide(L)'
;MSCRSESTKAGVASGVHGSAGAFGGSQSTFRSRRAWIVFLTAIVLSLVVDLLTKEWAFARLANAPVTIDRSQVLATSDLHLLLPQPPPRVVVVPGLLDLTLVLNPGAVFGLGAGKRWFFIFFTVIAVAVVTWIFWKGTRPRDWPAHLAAGLIIGSGLGNLYDRVLYACVRDFLHPLPQARWPGGKPLWPYVSNVADALLLAGIAGLLLFTWRRDASEDMPAGPKTNKDRAES
;
A
#
# COMPACT_ATOMS: atom_id res chain seq x y z
N MET A 1 68.04 37.07 -33.07
CA MET A 1 67.51 38.32 -32.50
C MET A 1 66.03 38.40 -32.81
N SER A 2 65.26 38.75 -31.79
CA SER A 2 63.80 38.83 -31.70
C SER A 2 63.12 39.56 -32.86
N CYS A 3 61.97 39.07 -33.32
CA CYS A 3 60.77 39.91 -33.31
C CYS A 3 59.49 39.06 -33.29
N ARG A 4 58.62 39.43 -32.36
CA ARG A 4 57.34 38.82 -31.97
C ARG A 4 56.24 39.52 -32.78
N SER A 5 55.24 38.80 -33.28
CA SER A 5 53.94 39.41 -33.59
C SER A 5 52.82 38.61 -32.93
N GLU A 6 51.94 39.36 -32.30
CA GLU A 6 50.81 38.94 -31.50
C GLU A 6 49.69 38.38 -32.38
N SER A 7 49.05 37.30 -31.92
CA SER A 7 47.76 36.87 -32.46
C SER A 7 46.69 37.10 -31.40
N THR A 8 45.76 37.97 -31.80
CA THR A 8 44.59 38.50 -31.14
C THR A 8 43.60 37.37 -30.78
N LYS A 9 43.28 37.21 -29.49
CA LYS A 9 42.07 36.48 -29.08
C LYS A 9 40.90 37.46 -29.02
N ALA A 10 40.03 37.39 -30.02
CA ALA A 10 38.71 38.00 -29.99
C ALA A 10 37.81 37.27 -28.99
N GLY A 11 37.10 38.02 -28.16
CA GLY A 11 36.27 37.51 -27.08
C GLY A 11 34.86 37.09 -27.49
N VAL A 12 34.19 36.41 -26.57
CA VAL A 12 32.75 36.54 -26.33
C VAL A 12 32.54 36.38 -24.81
N ALA A 13 32.29 37.48 -24.14
CA ALA A 13 31.57 37.50 -22.87
C ALA A 13 30.09 37.74 -23.22
N SER A 14 29.20 36.83 -22.82
CA SER A 14 27.76 37.09 -22.76
C SER A 14 27.05 36.06 -21.89
N GLY A 15 26.77 36.46 -20.66
CA GLY A 15 25.54 36.17 -19.92
C GLY A 15 25.02 34.74 -19.90
N VAL A 16 25.47 33.95 -18.92
CA VAL A 16 24.64 32.87 -18.38
C VAL A 16 23.67 33.50 -17.37
N HIS A 17 22.58 34.09 -17.90
CA HIS A 17 21.35 34.26 -17.14
C HIS A 17 20.40 33.13 -17.52
N GLY A 18 20.60 31.98 -16.86
CA GLY A 18 19.61 30.91 -16.78
C GLY A 18 19.05 30.91 -15.37
N SER A 19 17.86 31.49 -15.23
CA SER A 19 17.15 31.72 -13.97
C SER A 19 17.21 30.49 -13.06
N ALA A 20 17.68 30.70 -11.83
CA ALA A 20 17.27 29.88 -10.70
C ALA A 20 15.74 29.85 -10.71
N GLY A 21 15.17 28.70 -11.10
CA GLY A 21 13.75 28.47 -11.07
C GLY A 21 13.25 28.83 -9.68
N ALA A 22 12.34 29.79 -9.63
CA ALA A 22 11.68 30.19 -8.41
C ALA A 22 11.17 28.93 -7.71
N PHE A 23 11.74 28.60 -6.56
CA PHE A 23 11.11 27.74 -5.55
C PHE A 23 9.89 28.50 -5.00
N GLY A 24 8.88 28.68 -5.85
CA GLY A 24 7.56 29.13 -5.46
C GLY A 24 7.03 28.16 -4.41
N GLY A 25 6.65 28.72 -3.26
CA GLY A 25 6.29 27.98 -2.05
C GLY A 25 5.16 26.98 -2.26
N SER A 26 5.51 25.78 -2.72
CA SER A 26 4.62 24.62 -2.64
C SER A 26 4.44 24.36 -1.15
N GLN A 27 3.26 24.71 -0.62
CA GLN A 27 2.90 24.43 0.76
C GLN A 27 3.12 22.93 1.00
N SER A 28 4.08 22.58 1.86
CA SER A 28 4.39 21.19 2.16
C SER A 28 3.18 20.52 2.80
N THR A 29 2.81 19.32 2.35
CA THR A 29 1.79 18.45 2.98
C THR A 29 1.99 18.35 4.49
N PHE A 30 3.25 18.38 4.94
CA PHE A 30 3.61 18.36 6.35
C PHE A 30 2.86 19.38 7.21
N ARG A 31 2.59 20.59 6.67
CA ARG A 31 1.89 21.66 7.41
C ARG A 31 0.36 21.56 7.30
N SER A 32 -0.16 20.69 6.44
CA SER A 32 -1.59 20.55 6.22
C SER A 32 -2.24 19.65 7.28
N ARG A 33 -2.99 20.26 8.20
CA ARG A 33 -3.79 19.51 9.19
C ARG A 33 -4.76 18.54 8.52
N ARG A 34 -5.38 18.94 7.40
CA ARG A 34 -6.33 18.10 6.66
C ARG A 34 -5.67 16.84 6.11
N ALA A 35 -4.45 16.96 5.56
CA ALA A 35 -3.71 15.82 5.03
C ALA A 35 -3.41 14.78 6.12
N TRP A 36 -2.93 15.25 7.27
CA TRP A 36 -2.67 14.39 8.44
C TRP A 36 -3.94 13.74 8.98
N ILE A 37 -5.05 14.48 9.06
CA ILE A 37 -6.33 13.91 9.50
C ILE A 37 -6.75 12.77 8.59
N VAL A 38 -6.75 12.96 7.26
CA VAL A 38 -7.13 11.90 6.32
C VAL A 38 -6.19 10.70 6.45
N PHE A 39 -4.88 10.92 6.45
CA PHE A 39 -3.87 9.88 6.53
C PHE A 39 -3.97 9.07 7.83
N LEU A 40 -3.99 9.73 8.99
CA LEU A 40 -4.07 9.06 10.29
C LEU A 40 -5.42 8.38 10.50
N THR A 41 -6.51 9.00 10.07
CA THR A 41 -7.85 8.39 10.15
C THR A 41 -7.90 7.12 9.32
N ALA A 42 -7.35 7.13 8.10
CA ALA A 42 -7.29 5.94 7.26
C ALA A 42 -6.44 4.82 7.89
N ILE A 43 -5.32 5.15 8.55
CA ILE A 43 -4.50 4.17 9.31
C ILE A 43 -5.32 3.55 10.43
N VAL A 44 -5.92 4.39 11.29
CA VAL A 44 -6.67 3.91 12.46
C VAL A 44 -7.88 3.10 12.04
N LEU A 45 -8.67 3.58 11.08
CA LEU A 45 -9.87 2.88 10.64
C LEU A 45 -9.54 1.54 9.98
N SER A 46 -8.54 1.47 9.10
CA SER A 46 -8.16 0.19 8.48
C SER A 46 -7.64 -0.81 9.51
N LEU A 47 -6.81 -0.36 10.47
CA LEU A 47 -6.33 -1.21 11.56
C LEU A 47 -7.48 -1.71 12.44
N VAL A 48 -8.37 -0.82 12.87
CA VAL A 48 -9.50 -1.18 13.74
C VAL A 48 -10.44 -2.14 13.03
N VAL A 49 -10.81 -1.86 11.78
CA VAL A 49 -11.69 -2.74 11.02
C VAL A 49 -11.05 -4.11 10.80
N ASP A 50 -9.76 -4.18 10.46
CA ASP A 50 -9.06 -5.47 10.31
C ASP A 50 -9.06 -6.28 11.61
N LEU A 51 -8.61 -5.69 12.71
CA LEU A 51 -8.54 -6.39 13.99
C LEU A 51 -9.92 -6.83 14.48
N LEU A 52 -10.93 -5.96 14.43
CA LEU A 52 -12.29 -6.30 14.85
C LEU A 52 -12.90 -7.41 14.00
N THR A 53 -12.66 -7.40 12.69
CA THR A 53 -13.21 -8.44 11.81
C THR A 53 -12.50 -9.78 11.99
N LYS A 54 -11.20 -9.79 12.28
CA LYS A 54 -10.46 -11.01 12.68
C LYS A 54 -10.95 -11.59 14.00
N GLU A 55 -11.10 -10.74 15.03
CA GLU A 55 -11.65 -11.17 16.32
C GLU A 55 -13.07 -11.73 16.15
N TRP A 56 -13.93 -11.02 15.41
CA TRP A 56 -15.27 -11.48 15.12
C TRP A 56 -15.28 -12.83 14.39
N ALA A 57 -14.47 -12.99 13.35
CA ALA A 57 -14.42 -14.22 12.55
C ALA A 57 -14.01 -15.43 13.41
N PHE A 58 -12.92 -15.31 14.17
CA PHE A 58 -12.42 -16.39 15.02
C PHE A 58 -13.30 -16.67 16.23
N ALA A 59 -14.07 -15.68 16.71
CA ALA A 59 -15.03 -15.87 17.78
C ALA A 59 -16.36 -16.52 17.33
N ARG A 60 -16.74 -16.39 16.04
CA ARG A 60 -18.12 -16.67 15.60
C ARG A 60 -18.29 -17.65 14.44
N LEU A 61 -17.27 -17.88 13.62
CA LEU A 61 -17.43 -18.75 12.44
C LEU A 61 -17.41 -20.24 12.78
N ALA A 62 -16.84 -20.61 13.93
CA ALA A 62 -16.84 -21.97 14.45
C ALA A 62 -17.97 -22.17 15.47
N ASN A 63 -18.30 -23.44 15.77
CA ASN A 63 -19.30 -23.78 16.80
C ASN A 63 -18.90 -23.32 18.22
N ALA A 64 -17.60 -23.08 18.44
CA ALA A 64 -17.05 -22.49 19.66
C ALA A 64 -15.92 -21.50 19.28
N PRO A 65 -15.66 -20.46 20.09
CA PRO A 65 -14.58 -19.51 19.81
C PRO A 65 -13.22 -20.19 19.63
N VAL A 66 -12.50 -19.82 18.56
CA VAL A 66 -11.16 -20.33 18.27
C VAL A 66 -10.13 -19.39 18.91
N THR A 67 -9.45 -19.88 19.94
CA THR A 67 -8.35 -19.15 20.60
C THR A 67 -7.01 -19.55 20.01
N ILE A 68 -6.17 -18.59 19.67
CA ILE A 68 -4.85 -18.84 19.08
C ILE A 68 -3.78 -18.65 20.13
N ASP A 69 -3.10 -19.73 20.50
CA ASP A 69 -1.94 -19.67 21.37
C ASP A 69 -0.66 -19.58 20.53
N ARG A 70 0.11 -18.51 20.74
CA ARG A 70 1.40 -18.28 20.08
C ARG A 70 2.36 -19.46 20.25
N SER A 71 2.42 -20.05 21.44
CA SER A 71 3.35 -21.14 21.74
C SER A 71 3.02 -22.38 20.90
N GLN A 72 1.73 -22.67 20.71
CA GLN A 72 1.25 -23.76 19.85
C GLN A 72 1.56 -23.50 18.38
N VAL A 73 1.34 -22.26 17.91
CA VAL A 73 1.69 -21.84 16.53
C VAL A 73 3.18 -22.02 16.25
N LEU A 74 4.04 -21.73 17.22
CA LEU A 74 5.49 -21.91 17.08
C LEU A 74 5.95 -23.37 17.23
N ALA A 75 5.18 -24.20 17.94
CA ALA A 75 5.52 -25.60 18.20
C ALA A 75 5.06 -26.55 17.08
N THR A 76 4.04 -26.18 16.30
CA THR A 76 3.52 -27.03 15.23
C THR A 76 4.15 -26.71 13.87
N SER A 77 4.33 -27.74 13.06
CA SER A 77 4.70 -27.62 11.64
C SER A 77 3.48 -27.42 10.73
N ASP A 78 2.28 -27.76 11.23
CA ASP A 78 1.02 -27.66 10.51
C ASP A 78 0.00 -26.86 11.34
N LEU A 79 -0.34 -25.66 10.86
CA LEU A 79 -1.28 -24.78 11.52
C LEU A 79 -2.74 -25.22 11.36
N HIS A 80 -3.05 -26.11 10.40
CA HIS A 80 -4.41 -26.64 10.27
C HIS A 80 -4.82 -27.44 11.50
N LEU A 81 -3.87 -28.08 12.18
CA LEU A 81 -4.12 -28.83 13.42
C LEU A 81 -4.63 -27.96 14.58
N LEU A 82 -4.43 -26.64 14.51
CA LEU A 82 -4.89 -25.68 15.52
C LEU A 82 -6.33 -25.18 15.24
N LEU A 83 -6.94 -25.61 14.14
CA LEU A 83 -8.30 -25.27 13.77
C LEU A 83 -9.22 -26.51 13.86
N PRO A 84 -10.52 -26.33 14.14
CA PRO A 84 -11.50 -27.41 14.04
C PRO A 84 -11.46 -28.07 12.66
N GLN A 85 -11.65 -29.39 12.61
CA GLN A 85 -11.64 -30.18 11.37
C GLN A 85 -13.03 -30.75 11.08
N PRO A 86 -13.61 -30.50 9.88
CA PRO A 86 -13.07 -29.65 8.81
C PRO A 86 -13.06 -28.16 9.19
N PRO A 87 -12.24 -27.31 8.52
CA PRO A 87 -12.19 -25.88 8.80
C PRO A 87 -13.59 -25.25 8.70
N PRO A 88 -13.98 -24.43 9.71
CA PRO A 88 -15.27 -23.75 9.68
C PRO A 88 -15.44 -22.91 8.42
N ARG A 89 -16.58 -23.12 7.73
CA ARG A 89 -16.91 -22.46 6.47
C ARG A 89 -18.35 -22.01 6.46
N VAL A 90 -18.57 -20.74 6.11
CA VAL A 90 -19.90 -20.14 5.91
C VAL A 90 -19.97 -19.55 4.50
N VAL A 91 -20.95 -19.97 3.71
CA VAL A 91 -21.20 -19.39 2.37
C VAL A 91 -21.96 -18.08 2.55
N VAL A 92 -21.38 -16.96 2.11
CA VAL A 92 -22.04 -15.64 2.19
C VAL A 92 -22.73 -15.32 0.88
N VAL A 93 -21.99 -15.42 -0.22
CA VAL A 93 -22.54 -15.26 -1.58
C VAL A 93 -22.09 -16.47 -2.40
N PRO A 94 -23.02 -17.37 -2.81
CA PRO A 94 -22.68 -18.57 -3.56
C PRO A 94 -21.79 -18.26 -4.77
N GLY A 95 -20.64 -18.93 -4.84
CA GLY A 95 -19.67 -18.79 -5.93
C GLY A 95 -18.75 -17.57 -5.85
N LEU A 96 -19.08 -16.55 -5.04
CA LEU A 96 -18.35 -15.30 -4.96
C LEU A 96 -17.58 -15.12 -3.65
N LEU A 97 -18.17 -15.49 -2.50
CA LEU A 97 -17.56 -15.25 -1.21
C LEU A 97 -17.99 -16.29 -0.18
N ASP A 98 -17.00 -16.97 0.38
CA ASP A 98 -17.13 -17.75 1.60
C ASP A 98 -16.30 -17.10 2.72
N LEU A 99 -16.71 -17.36 3.96
CA LEU A 99 -15.87 -17.15 5.13
C LEU A 99 -15.29 -18.49 5.55
N THR A 100 -13.97 -18.62 5.59
CA THR A 100 -13.27 -19.87 5.94
C THR A 100 -12.08 -19.59 6.83
N LEU A 101 -12.07 -20.11 8.07
CA LEU A 101 -10.96 -19.86 8.99
C LEU A 101 -9.66 -20.52 8.50
N VAL A 102 -8.60 -19.73 8.39
CA VAL A 102 -7.25 -20.17 8.04
C VAL A 102 -6.23 -19.45 8.91
N LEU A 103 -5.23 -20.20 9.38
CA LEU A 103 -4.04 -19.64 10.02
C LEU A 103 -2.91 -19.62 9.01
N ASN A 104 -2.45 -18.43 8.66
CA ASN A 104 -1.44 -18.24 7.65
C ASN A 104 -0.06 -18.03 8.31
N PRO A 105 0.95 -18.89 8.08
CA PRO A 105 2.27 -18.80 8.73
C PRO A 105 3.11 -17.59 8.24
N GLY A 106 2.52 -16.68 7.48
CA GLY A 106 3.21 -15.64 6.75
C GLY A 106 3.63 -16.14 5.38
N ALA A 107 2.71 -16.71 4.62
CA ALA A 107 2.84 -16.88 3.18
C ALA A 107 1.96 -15.82 2.51
N VAL A 108 2.53 -15.04 1.59
CA VAL A 108 1.74 -14.19 0.69
C VAL A 108 1.47 -15.03 -0.56
N PHE A 109 0.22 -15.42 -0.78
CA PHE A 109 -0.17 -16.31 -1.89
C PHE A 109 0.61 -17.65 -1.92
N GLY A 110 0.95 -18.21 -0.75
CA GLY A 110 1.72 -19.45 -0.65
C GLY A 110 3.25 -19.30 -0.78
N LEU A 111 3.76 -18.09 -1.05
CA LEU A 111 5.19 -17.81 -1.08
C LEU A 111 5.71 -17.43 0.32
N GLY A 112 6.75 -18.12 0.79
CA GLY A 112 7.48 -17.73 2.00
C GLY A 112 6.94 -18.29 3.32
N ALA A 113 6.21 -19.41 3.31
CA ALA A 113 5.82 -20.10 4.53
C ALA A 113 7.02 -20.29 5.49
N GLY A 114 6.84 -19.98 6.77
CA GLY A 114 7.90 -20.01 7.78
C GLY A 114 8.83 -18.78 7.78
N LYS A 115 8.73 -17.87 6.80
CA LYS A 115 9.54 -16.64 6.75
C LYS A 115 8.88 -15.46 7.47
N ARG A 116 8.28 -15.69 8.63
CA ARG A 116 7.59 -14.65 9.43
C ARG A 116 8.41 -13.37 9.57
N TRP A 117 9.70 -13.49 9.90
CA TRP A 117 10.60 -12.35 10.11
C TRP A 117 10.84 -11.53 8.83
N PHE A 118 10.83 -12.18 7.66
CA PHE A 118 10.91 -11.48 6.38
C PHE A 118 9.71 -10.56 6.18
N PHE A 119 8.49 -11.02 6.48
CA PHE A 119 7.28 -10.19 6.35
C PHE A 119 7.21 -9.07 7.39
N ILE A 120 7.68 -9.31 8.62
CA ILE A 120 7.80 -8.26 9.64
C ILE A 120 8.74 -7.16 9.12
N PHE A 121 9.94 -7.53 8.68
CA PHE A 121 10.93 -6.60 8.16
C PHE A 121 10.41 -5.84 6.93
N PHE A 122 9.80 -6.55 5.98
CA PHE A 122 9.20 -5.94 4.80
C PHE A 122 8.10 -4.93 5.16
N THR A 123 7.24 -5.26 6.12
CA THR A 123 6.19 -4.33 6.57
C THR A 123 6.78 -3.07 7.20
N VAL A 124 7.82 -3.20 8.03
CA VAL A 124 8.51 -2.04 8.63
C VAL A 124 9.10 -1.13 7.55
N ILE A 125 9.75 -1.70 6.53
CA ILE A 125 10.26 -0.94 5.40
C ILE A 125 9.11 -0.27 4.63
N ALA A 126 8.04 -1.00 4.33
CA ALA A 126 6.89 -0.46 3.61
C ALA A 126 6.28 0.74 4.35
N VAL A 127 6.14 0.66 5.69
CA VAL A 127 5.66 1.78 6.51
C VAL A 127 6.59 2.99 6.39
N ALA A 128 7.91 2.79 6.46
CA ALA A 128 8.88 3.87 6.32
C ALA A 128 8.80 4.52 4.93
N VAL A 129 8.78 3.72 3.86
CA VAL A 129 8.71 4.19 2.47
C VAL A 129 7.41 4.92 2.19
N VAL A 130 6.26 4.36 2.58
CA VAL A 130 4.95 4.97 2.31
C VAL A 130 4.77 6.25 3.12
N THR A 131 5.27 6.30 4.36
CA THR A 131 5.29 7.53 5.16
C THR A 131 6.18 8.59 4.52
N TRP A 132 7.32 8.19 3.97
CA TRP A 132 8.19 9.10 3.22
C TRP A 132 7.52 9.63 1.95
N ILE A 133 6.81 8.77 1.18
CA ILE A 133 6.02 9.18 0.02
C ILE A 133 4.91 10.15 0.44
N PHE A 134 4.17 9.86 1.52
CA PHE A 134 3.17 10.78 2.07
C PHE A 134 3.78 12.15 2.37
N TRP A 135 4.94 12.17 3.03
CA TRP A 135 5.61 13.41 3.42
C TRP A 135 6.14 14.20 2.21
N LYS A 136 6.96 13.57 1.36
CA LYS A 136 7.75 14.25 0.33
C LYS A 136 7.11 14.21 -1.05
N GLY A 137 6.27 13.22 -1.33
CA GLY A 137 5.71 12.94 -2.65
C GLY A 137 4.29 13.46 -2.88
N THR A 138 3.61 14.01 -1.86
CA THR A 138 2.23 14.51 -2.00
C THR A 138 2.11 16.00 -1.71
N ARG A 139 1.07 16.64 -2.25
CA ARG A 139 0.65 18.02 -1.96
C ARG A 139 -0.56 18.04 -1.00
N PRO A 140 -0.84 19.15 -0.28
CA PRO A 140 -1.96 19.25 0.65
C PRO A 140 -3.33 18.89 0.09
N ARG A 141 -3.52 19.06 -1.23
CA ARG A 141 -4.76 18.75 -1.96
C ARG A 141 -4.87 17.31 -2.44
N ASP A 142 -3.79 16.53 -2.35
CA ASP A 142 -3.72 15.17 -2.87
C ASP A 142 -4.32 14.16 -1.88
N TRP A 143 -5.52 14.47 -1.37
CA TRP A 143 -6.22 13.64 -0.37
C TRP A 143 -6.41 12.17 -0.80
N PRO A 144 -6.59 11.81 -2.09
CA PRO A 144 -6.67 10.40 -2.48
C PRO A 144 -5.37 9.65 -2.20
N ALA A 145 -4.22 10.31 -2.36
CA ALA A 145 -2.92 9.73 -2.03
C ALA A 145 -2.74 9.59 -0.51
N HIS A 146 -3.24 10.54 0.28
CA HIS A 146 -3.22 10.46 1.75
C HIS A 146 -4.09 9.29 2.25
N LEU A 147 -5.29 9.12 1.69
CA LEU A 147 -6.16 7.97 1.99
C LEU A 147 -5.49 6.65 1.61
N ALA A 148 -4.98 6.55 0.37
CA ALA A 148 -4.32 5.34 -0.13
C ALA A 148 -3.09 4.96 0.71
N ALA A 149 -2.23 5.93 1.05
CA ALA A 149 -1.07 5.72 1.91
C ALA A 149 -1.48 5.26 3.31
N GLY A 150 -2.55 5.82 3.87
CA GLY A 150 -3.05 5.43 5.18
C GLY A 150 -3.65 4.02 5.19
N LEU A 151 -4.38 3.63 4.13
CA LEU A 151 -4.88 2.26 3.94
C LEU A 151 -3.74 1.25 3.87
N ILE A 152 -2.69 1.54 3.09
CA ILE A 152 -1.52 0.66 2.97
C ILE A 152 -0.86 0.44 4.33
N ILE A 153 -0.61 1.51 5.08
CA ILE A 153 0.07 1.43 6.39
C ILE A 153 -0.81 0.73 7.42
N GLY A 154 -2.06 1.17 7.61
CA GLY A 154 -2.92 0.58 8.65
C GLY A 154 -3.23 -0.88 8.39
N SER A 155 -3.41 -1.28 7.13
CA SER A 155 -3.58 -2.69 6.75
C SER A 155 -2.32 -3.52 6.99
N GLY A 156 -1.14 -3.00 6.60
CA GLY A 156 0.13 -3.63 6.90
C GLY A 156 0.34 -3.84 8.40
N LEU A 157 -0.02 -2.83 9.21
CA LEU A 157 0.05 -2.90 10.67
C LEU A 157 -0.90 -3.95 11.27
N GLY A 158 -2.11 -4.13 10.72
CA GLY A 158 -3.04 -5.17 11.17
C GLY A 158 -2.49 -6.59 10.98
N ASN A 159 -1.87 -6.86 9.83
CA ASN A 159 -1.18 -8.12 9.61
C ASN A 159 0.16 -8.24 10.37
N LEU A 160 0.84 -7.12 10.66
CA LEU A 160 2.02 -7.12 11.52
C LEU A 160 1.67 -7.46 12.97
N TYR A 161 0.58 -6.92 13.48
CA TYR A 161 0.06 -7.19 14.83
C TYR A 161 -0.12 -8.70 15.04
N ASP A 162 -0.81 -9.38 14.12
CA ASP A 162 -1.00 -10.83 14.22
C ASP A 162 0.34 -11.59 14.19
N ARG A 163 1.27 -11.23 13.30
CA ARG A 163 2.59 -11.87 13.25
C ARG A 163 3.38 -11.70 14.54
N VAL A 164 3.30 -10.52 15.16
CA VAL A 164 4.01 -10.23 16.40
C VAL A 164 3.36 -10.94 17.59
N LEU A 165 2.04 -11.00 17.68
CA LEU A 165 1.35 -11.63 18.81
C LEU A 165 1.13 -13.14 18.63
N TYR A 166 0.54 -13.56 17.52
CA TYR A 166 0.13 -14.95 17.28
C TYR A 166 1.13 -15.77 16.48
N ALA A 167 2.21 -15.17 15.96
CA ALA A 167 3.20 -15.81 15.10
C ALA A 167 2.68 -16.28 13.72
N CYS A 168 1.41 -16.04 13.43
CA CYS A 168 0.73 -16.28 12.15
C CYS A 168 -0.23 -15.12 11.88
N VAL A 169 -0.90 -15.12 10.73
CA VAL A 169 -1.95 -14.16 10.36
C VAL A 169 -3.30 -14.88 10.34
N ARG A 170 -4.33 -14.22 10.87
CA ARG A 170 -5.70 -14.71 10.89
C ARG A 170 -6.41 -14.38 9.59
N ASP A 171 -6.69 -15.40 8.78
CA ASP A 171 -7.38 -15.26 7.50
C ASP A 171 -8.77 -15.88 7.58
N PHE A 172 -9.74 -15.26 6.90
CA PHE A 172 -11.13 -15.71 6.91
C PHE A 172 -11.92 -15.36 5.65
N LEU A 173 -11.48 -14.44 4.80
CA LEU A 173 -12.15 -14.08 3.55
C LEU A 173 -11.67 -14.99 2.42
N HIS A 174 -12.58 -15.80 1.86
CA HIS A 174 -12.28 -16.69 0.74
C HIS A 174 -13.09 -16.26 -0.50
N PRO A 175 -12.53 -15.35 -1.32
CA PRO A 175 -13.21 -14.89 -2.53
C PRO A 175 -13.09 -15.92 -3.66
N LEU A 176 -14.11 -15.97 -4.50
CA LEU A 176 -14.19 -16.79 -5.71
C LEU A 176 -13.86 -18.28 -5.50
N PRO A 177 -14.36 -18.95 -4.43
CA PRO A 177 -13.95 -20.30 -4.05
C PRO A 177 -14.29 -21.37 -5.11
N GLN A 178 -15.25 -21.07 -5.99
CA GLN A 178 -15.74 -21.96 -7.05
C GLN A 178 -15.19 -21.59 -8.43
N ALA A 179 -14.61 -20.41 -8.60
CA ALA A 179 -14.11 -19.97 -9.89
C ALA A 179 -12.87 -20.76 -10.28
N ARG A 180 -12.81 -21.20 -11.55
CA ARG A 180 -11.70 -22.00 -12.10
C ARG A 180 -11.18 -21.37 -13.38
N TRP A 181 -9.88 -21.50 -13.63
CA TRP A 181 -9.28 -21.24 -14.94
C TRP A 181 -9.70 -22.32 -15.96
N PRO A 182 -9.63 -22.02 -17.26
CA PRO A 182 -9.64 -23.06 -18.29
C PRO A 182 -8.56 -24.11 -17.97
N GLY A 183 -8.97 -25.38 -17.84
CA GLY A 183 -8.10 -26.45 -17.32
C GLY A 183 -8.31 -26.81 -15.84
N GLY A 184 -9.33 -26.26 -15.18
CA GLY A 184 -9.87 -26.76 -13.90
C GLY A 184 -9.13 -26.32 -12.64
N LYS A 185 -8.01 -25.60 -12.75
CA LYS A 185 -7.29 -25.05 -11.59
C LYS A 185 -8.12 -23.95 -10.91
N PRO A 186 -8.13 -23.85 -9.56
CA PRO A 186 -8.75 -22.72 -8.86
C PRO A 186 -8.25 -21.38 -9.41
N LEU A 187 -9.17 -20.46 -9.68
CA LEU A 187 -8.84 -19.09 -10.04
C LEU A 187 -8.22 -18.35 -8.86
N TRP A 188 -8.80 -18.55 -7.66
CA TRP A 188 -8.36 -17.95 -6.43
C TRP A 188 -8.36 -18.97 -5.29
N PRO A 189 -7.23 -19.68 -5.06
CA PRO A 189 -7.15 -20.71 -4.01
C PRO A 189 -6.86 -20.15 -2.62
N TYR A 190 -6.75 -18.83 -2.46
CA TYR A 190 -6.22 -18.20 -1.25
C TYR A 190 -7.32 -17.61 -0.38
N VAL A 191 -7.21 -17.84 0.92
CA VAL A 191 -7.98 -17.14 1.94
C VAL A 191 -7.15 -15.95 2.43
N SER A 192 -7.79 -14.82 2.63
CA SER A 192 -7.16 -13.56 3.06
C SER A 192 -7.94 -12.94 4.22
N ASN A 193 -7.64 -11.70 4.56
CA ASN A 193 -8.42 -10.93 5.52
C ASN A 193 -8.73 -9.51 5.01
N VAL A 194 -9.33 -8.69 5.87
CA VAL A 194 -9.72 -7.32 5.53
C VAL A 194 -8.50 -6.43 5.32
N ALA A 195 -7.42 -6.59 6.10
CA ALA A 195 -6.17 -5.90 5.82
C ALA A 195 -5.65 -6.19 4.39
N ASP A 196 -5.68 -7.43 3.91
CA ASP A 196 -5.22 -7.72 2.54
C ASP A 196 -6.07 -7.02 1.47
N ALA A 197 -7.39 -7.01 1.64
CA ALA A 197 -8.31 -6.33 0.73
C ALA A 197 -8.08 -4.80 0.71
N LEU A 198 -7.92 -4.19 1.89
CA LEU A 198 -7.66 -2.75 2.03
C LEU A 198 -6.25 -2.37 1.57
N LEU A 199 -5.27 -3.25 1.74
CA LEU A 199 -3.91 -3.08 1.22
C LEU A 199 -3.94 -3.05 -0.32
N LEU A 200 -4.62 -4.00 -0.96
CA LEU A 200 -4.77 -4.01 -2.43
C LEU A 200 -5.50 -2.77 -2.93
N ALA A 201 -6.57 -2.34 -2.26
CA ALA A 201 -7.29 -1.12 -2.60
C ALA A 201 -6.41 0.13 -2.45
N GLY A 202 -5.61 0.21 -1.38
CA GLY A 202 -4.66 1.29 -1.15
C GLY A 202 -3.56 1.34 -2.21
N ILE A 203 -2.97 0.20 -2.56
CA ILE A 203 -1.97 0.10 -3.64
C ILE A 203 -2.57 0.54 -4.97
N ALA A 204 -3.74 0.02 -5.34
CA ALA A 204 -4.43 0.38 -6.57
C ALA A 204 -4.76 1.89 -6.61
N GLY A 205 -5.23 2.44 -5.49
CA GLY A 205 -5.52 3.87 -5.36
C GLY A 205 -4.28 4.76 -5.51
N LEU A 206 -3.16 4.37 -4.91
CA LEU A 206 -1.90 5.11 -5.03
C LEU A 206 -1.34 5.05 -6.45
N LEU A 207 -1.37 3.88 -7.09
CA LEU A 207 -0.96 3.71 -8.49
C LEU A 207 -1.84 4.51 -9.46
N LEU A 208 -3.16 4.49 -9.24
CA LEU A 208 -4.09 5.29 -10.04
C LEU A 208 -3.82 6.80 -9.86
N PHE A 209 -3.53 7.22 -8.64
CA PHE A 209 -3.16 8.61 -8.35
C PHE A 209 -1.89 9.02 -9.09
N THR A 210 -0.82 8.22 -9.03
CA THR A 210 0.43 8.53 -9.73
C THR A 210 0.24 8.55 -11.24
N TRP A 211 -0.45 7.56 -11.80
CA TRP A 211 -0.73 7.49 -13.24
C TRP A 211 -1.50 8.72 -13.76
N ARG A 212 -2.52 9.18 -13.02
CA ARG A 212 -3.28 10.39 -13.38
C ARG A 212 -2.46 11.68 -13.27
N ARG A 213 -1.50 11.72 -12.34
CA ARG A 213 -0.63 12.87 -12.15
C ARG A 213 0.34 13.00 -13.32
N ASP A 214 0.97 11.90 -13.71
CA ASP A 214 1.94 11.88 -14.80
C ASP A 214 1.25 12.25 -16.14
N ALA A 215 0.06 11.69 -16.42
CA ALA A 215 -0.73 12.04 -17.61
C ALA A 215 -1.12 13.52 -17.69
N SER A 216 -1.24 14.21 -16.54
CA SER A 216 -1.54 15.65 -16.49
C SER A 216 -0.31 16.53 -16.69
N GLU A 217 0.89 16.01 -16.42
CA GLU A 217 2.16 16.72 -16.58
C GLU A 217 2.69 16.61 -18.02
N ASP A 218 2.35 15.53 -18.75
CA ASP A 218 2.77 15.29 -20.15
C ASP A 218 1.91 16.01 -21.21
N MET A 219 0.82 16.66 -20.83
CA MET A 219 -0.02 17.41 -21.77
C MET A 219 0.68 18.71 -22.21
N PRO A 220 0.95 18.92 -23.51
CA PRO A 220 1.55 20.16 -23.98
C PRO A 220 0.63 21.33 -23.60
N ALA A 221 1.21 22.42 -23.08
CA ALA A 221 0.47 23.63 -22.76
C ALA A 221 -0.41 24.00 -23.96
N GLY A 222 -1.74 24.05 -23.73
CA GLY A 222 -2.70 24.40 -24.78
C GLY A 222 -2.33 25.74 -25.43
N PRO A 223 -2.78 25.99 -26.67
CA PRO A 223 -2.45 27.23 -27.36
C PRO A 223 -2.80 28.42 -26.47
N LYS A 224 -1.83 29.30 -26.22
CA LYS A 224 -2.06 30.54 -25.47
C LYS A 224 -3.26 31.24 -26.10
N THR A 225 -4.27 31.53 -25.30
CA THR A 225 -5.47 32.19 -25.80
C THR A 225 -5.10 33.62 -26.18
N ASN A 226 -5.84 34.23 -27.10
CA ASN A 226 -5.52 35.58 -27.59
C ASN A 226 -5.51 36.65 -26.47
N LYS A 227 -6.06 36.32 -25.29
CA LYS A 227 -6.01 37.13 -24.08
C LYS A 227 -4.59 37.21 -23.50
N ASP A 228 -3.82 36.13 -23.56
CA ASP A 228 -2.44 36.04 -23.04
C ASP A 228 -1.42 36.78 -23.93
N ARG A 229 -1.83 37.18 -25.14
CA ARG A 229 -1.00 37.89 -26.13
C ARG A 229 -1.25 39.40 -26.13
N ALA A 230 -2.38 39.83 -25.57
CA ALA A 230 -2.77 41.24 -25.48
C ALA A 230 -2.16 41.94 -24.25
N GLU A 231 -1.55 41.18 -23.34
CA GLU A 231 -0.97 41.67 -22.08
C GLU A 231 0.58 41.60 -22.07
N SER A 232 1.23 41.29 -23.20
CA SER A 232 2.70 41.17 -23.34
C SER A 232 3.31 42.23 -24.24
#